data_AF-A0A7D5ZG34-F1
#
_entry.id   AF-A0A7D5ZG34-F1
#
_cell.length_a   1.000
_cell.length_b   1.000
_cell.length_c   1.000
_cell.angle_alpha   90.00
_cell.angle_beta   90.00
_cell.angle_gamma   90.00
#
_symmetry.space_group_name_H-M   'P 1'
#
loop_
_entity.id
_entity.type
_entity.pdbx_description
1 polymer ?
#
loop_
_entity_poly.entity_id
_entity_poly.type
_entity_poly.pdbx_seq_one_letter_code
_entity_poly.pdbx_strand_id
1 'polypeptide(L)'
;MAKSQYEGRLVVVASRHDKAAAIARPMHKLLGVQLWSPPDLDTDQFGTFSGDVPRPGTPIEMLRAKIALCRRLFPNPIMLASEGAYSQHPIFPSLGLAQEWMMWDDADNGLVLIEHKTRITPFYYATRLESSEQLAPQLERCGWPKLAVTLHAADLNVPSFKGLRATAEIEHALAHLQGLGAQQIQLATDMRAHLHPPRQRTLRHLAARLARRVRTACPQCQQLGFGARFCETGLACSDCNTPSQQLKMRGVRCEHCGYGHASWQASGYADPYYCTYCNP
;
A
#
# COMPACT_ATOMS: atom_id res chain seq x y z
N MET A 1 5.68 -15.67 25.94
CA MET A 1 6.28 -15.22 24.67
C MET A 1 7.60 -14.54 24.99
N ALA A 2 8.69 -14.88 24.30
CA ALA A 2 9.95 -14.14 24.44
C ALA A 2 9.73 -12.64 24.11
N LYS A 3 10.33 -11.74 24.89
CA LYS A 3 10.32 -10.29 24.61
C LYS A 3 11.01 -10.01 23.28
N SER A 4 10.49 -9.04 22.52
CA SER A 4 11.16 -8.60 21.29
C SER A 4 12.43 -7.84 21.64
N GLN A 5 13.49 -7.90 20.81
CA GLN A 5 14.67 -7.04 20.98
C GLN A 5 14.34 -5.55 20.78
N TYR A 6 13.16 -5.26 20.23
CA TYR A 6 12.67 -3.91 19.98
C TYR A 6 11.77 -3.36 21.10
N GLU A 7 11.56 -4.12 22.18
CA GLU A 7 10.70 -3.71 23.29
C GLU A 7 11.16 -2.36 23.87
N GLY A 8 10.25 -1.39 24.00
CA GLY A 8 10.53 -0.05 24.51
C GLY A 8 11.29 0.87 23.55
N ARG A 9 11.68 0.40 22.35
CA ARG A 9 12.37 1.23 21.35
C ARG A 9 11.37 2.18 20.68
N LEU A 10 11.85 3.38 20.38
CA LEU A 10 11.15 4.35 19.54
C LEU A 10 11.40 4.02 18.06
N VAL A 11 10.33 3.97 17.27
CA VAL A 11 10.37 3.80 15.82
C VAL A 11 9.78 5.03 15.16
N VAL A 12 10.54 5.64 14.26
CA VAL A 12 10.13 6.85 13.56
C VAL A 12 9.33 6.47 12.32
N VAL A 13 8.11 6.99 12.22
CA VAL A 13 7.20 6.76 11.10
C VAL A 13 7.43 7.85 10.06
N ALA A 14 8.10 7.51 8.96
CA ALA A 14 8.33 8.40 7.83
C ALA A 14 7.07 8.53 6.96
N SER A 15 5.98 9.06 7.52
CA SER A 15 4.73 9.26 6.79
C SER A 15 3.85 10.36 7.37
N ARG A 16 3.27 11.18 6.50
CA ARG A 16 2.24 12.17 6.85
C ARG A 16 0.86 11.52 7.06
N HIS A 17 -0.05 12.26 7.71
CA HIS A 17 -1.51 11.98 7.84
C HIS A 17 -1.91 10.84 8.78
N ASP A 18 -1.38 10.82 10.00
CA ASP A 18 -1.81 9.94 11.11
C ASP A 18 -1.87 8.44 10.76
N LYS A 19 -1.05 8.01 9.79
CA LYS A 19 -0.90 6.58 9.46
C LYS A 19 -0.28 5.82 10.63
N ALA A 20 0.45 6.51 11.50
CA ALA A 20 0.98 5.99 12.74
C ALA A 20 -0.13 5.40 13.63
N ALA A 21 -1.28 6.07 13.80
CA ALA A 21 -2.39 5.54 14.59
C ALA A 21 -2.92 4.22 14.03
N ALA A 22 -3.03 4.10 12.69
CA ALA A 22 -3.51 2.88 12.05
C ALA A 22 -2.57 1.69 12.31
N ILE A 23 -1.27 1.89 12.50
CA ILE A 23 -0.29 0.80 12.60
C ILE A 23 0.30 0.63 14.01
N ALA A 24 0.03 1.55 14.93
CA ALA A 24 0.52 1.53 16.30
C ALA A 24 0.16 0.25 17.05
N ARG A 25 -1.12 -0.15 17.03
CA ARG A 25 -1.59 -1.33 17.78
C ARG A 25 -0.86 -2.62 17.42
N PRO A 26 -0.74 -3.04 16.14
CA PRO A 26 -0.01 -4.25 15.81
C PRO A 26 1.50 -4.14 16.11
N MET A 27 2.11 -2.97 15.90
CA MET A 27 3.53 -2.76 16.19
C MET A 27 3.82 -2.88 17.69
N HIS A 28 3.06 -2.18 18.54
CA HIS A 28 3.19 -2.28 19.99
C HIS A 28 2.91 -3.71 20.49
N LYS A 29 1.80 -4.33 20.07
CA LYS A 29 1.43 -5.68 20.55
C LYS A 29 2.46 -6.76 20.19
N LEU A 30 3.12 -6.65 19.04
CA LEU A 30 4.02 -7.69 18.53
C LEU A 30 5.49 -7.42 18.79
N LEU A 31 5.90 -6.15 18.89
CA LEU A 31 7.30 -5.75 19.04
C LEU A 31 7.57 -4.94 20.32
N GLY A 32 6.54 -4.45 21.01
CA GLY A 32 6.72 -3.58 22.18
C GLY A 32 7.24 -2.17 21.86
N VAL A 33 7.22 -1.78 20.58
CA VAL A 33 7.74 -0.48 20.14
C VAL A 33 6.74 0.64 20.35
N GLN A 34 7.28 1.85 20.52
CA GLN A 34 6.53 3.10 20.44
C GLN A 34 6.72 3.72 19.07
N LEU A 35 5.64 4.23 18.47
CA LEU A 35 5.71 4.91 17.17
C LEU A 35 5.67 6.41 17.38
N TRP A 36 6.52 7.13 16.66
CA TRP A 36 6.49 8.58 16.59
C TRP A 36 6.60 9.05 15.16
N SER A 37 5.77 10.01 14.77
CA SER A 37 5.80 10.61 13.43
C SER A 37 6.23 12.07 13.58
N PRO A 38 7.27 12.53 12.87
CA PRO A 38 7.64 13.94 12.93
C PRO A 38 6.52 14.79 12.34
N PRO A 39 6.04 15.83 13.04
CA PRO A 39 4.88 16.62 12.62
C PRO A 39 5.13 17.38 11.31
N ASP A 40 6.36 17.86 11.12
CA ASP A 40 6.75 18.70 9.98
C ASP A 40 7.32 17.90 8.79
N LEU A 41 7.24 16.56 8.82
CA LEU A 41 7.73 15.73 7.74
C LEU A 41 6.76 15.79 6.55
N ASP A 42 7.11 16.60 5.54
CA ASP A 42 6.35 16.64 4.31
C ASP A 42 6.70 15.48 3.37
N THR A 43 5.99 14.35 3.53
CA THR A 43 6.13 13.22 2.60
C THR A 43 5.29 13.35 1.33
N ASP A 44 4.44 14.38 1.22
CA ASP A 44 3.58 14.58 0.05
C ASP A 44 4.39 15.05 -1.17
N GLN A 45 5.63 15.53 -0.96
CA GLN A 45 6.62 15.78 -2.02
C GLN A 45 6.96 14.52 -2.85
N PHE A 46 6.64 13.33 -2.36
CA PHE A 46 6.83 12.06 -3.06
C PHE A 46 5.54 11.55 -3.74
N GLY A 47 4.52 12.41 -3.83
CA GLY A 47 3.26 12.14 -4.49
C GLY A 47 2.06 12.16 -3.54
N THR A 48 0.91 12.61 -4.05
CA THR A 48 -0.35 12.69 -3.28
C THR A 48 -1.45 11.82 -3.90
N PHE A 49 -2.37 11.35 -3.04
CA PHE A 49 -3.53 10.58 -3.50
C PHE A 49 -4.54 11.41 -4.30
N SER A 50 -4.50 12.73 -4.15
CA SER A 50 -5.39 13.64 -4.88
C SER A 50 -4.86 14.02 -6.26
N GLY A 51 -3.64 13.60 -6.62
CA GLY A 51 -3.04 13.88 -7.93
C GLY A 51 -2.31 15.21 -8.04
N ASP A 52 -2.33 16.07 -7.01
CA ASP A 52 -1.69 17.39 -7.00
C ASP A 52 -0.17 17.31 -7.21
N VAL A 53 0.46 16.25 -6.69
CA VAL A 53 1.89 16.00 -6.83
C VAL A 53 2.06 14.62 -7.47
N PRO A 54 2.69 14.53 -8.64
CA PRO A 54 2.93 13.25 -9.30
C PRO A 54 3.95 12.44 -8.50
N ARG A 55 3.79 11.11 -8.52
CA ARG A 55 4.75 10.20 -7.90
C ARG A 55 5.98 10.04 -8.83
N PRO A 56 7.20 10.36 -8.38
CA PRO A 56 8.40 10.33 -9.23
C PRO A 56 9.00 8.93 -9.45
N GLY A 57 8.49 7.88 -8.80
CA GLY A 57 9.04 6.53 -8.93
C GLY A 57 8.11 5.42 -8.42
N THR A 58 8.64 4.21 -8.33
CA THR A 58 7.95 3.03 -7.82
C THR A 58 7.61 3.17 -6.32
N PRO A 59 6.61 2.44 -5.81
CA PRO A 59 6.28 2.47 -4.38
C PRO A 59 7.45 2.15 -3.45
N ILE A 60 8.35 1.24 -3.85
CA ILE A 60 9.54 0.89 -3.05
C ILE A 60 10.56 2.04 -3.05
N GLU A 61 10.77 2.70 -4.18
CA GLU A 61 11.61 3.91 -4.24
C GLU A 61 11.04 5.02 -3.37
N MET A 62 9.71 5.19 -3.34
CA MET A 62 9.08 6.19 -2.47
C MET A 62 9.24 5.86 -0.98
N LEU A 63 9.16 4.58 -0.59
CA LEU A 63 9.47 4.16 0.78
C LEU A 63 10.90 4.56 1.17
N ARG A 64 11.87 4.26 0.30
CA ARG A 64 13.29 4.60 0.51
C ARG A 64 13.49 6.12 0.59
N ALA A 65 12.86 6.88 -0.31
CA ALA A 65 12.95 8.34 -0.33
C ALA A 65 12.38 8.97 0.95
N LYS A 66 11.24 8.47 1.46
CA LYS A 66 10.66 8.90 2.74
C LYS A 66 11.59 8.63 3.92
N ILE A 67 12.17 7.43 3.98
CA ILE A 67 13.14 7.08 5.02
C ILE A 67 14.37 7.98 4.93
N ALA A 68 14.90 8.20 3.73
CA ALA A 68 16.06 9.06 3.51
C ALA A 68 15.80 10.51 3.94
N LEU A 69 14.63 11.06 3.62
CA LEU A 69 14.20 12.39 4.07
C LEU A 69 14.16 12.45 5.60
N CYS A 70 13.52 11.46 6.23
CA CYS A 70 13.38 11.42 7.68
C CYS A 70 14.74 11.28 8.38
N ARG A 71 15.66 10.50 7.80
CA ARG A 71 17.02 10.27 8.32
C ARG A 71 17.91 11.51 8.29
N ARG A 72 17.64 12.49 7.40
CA ARG A 72 18.32 13.80 7.42
C ARG A 72 17.97 14.63 8.65
N LEU A 73 16.76 14.46 9.17
CA LEU A 73 16.25 15.19 10.35
C LEU A 73 16.54 14.42 11.64
N PHE A 74 16.49 13.09 11.59
CA PHE A 74 16.66 12.20 12.73
C PHE A 74 17.68 11.11 12.37
N PRO A 75 18.98 11.35 12.60
CA PRO A 75 20.00 10.32 12.39
C PRO A 75 19.85 9.24 13.46
N ASN A 76 19.86 7.97 13.01
CA ASN A 76 19.98 6.76 13.85
C ASN A 76 18.75 6.18 14.60
N PRO A 77 17.48 6.45 14.26
CA PRO A 77 16.39 5.61 14.74
C PRO A 77 16.05 4.50 13.74
N ILE A 78 15.37 3.47 14.26
CA ILE A 78 14.63 2.53 13.45
C ILE A 78 13.52 3.28 12.73
N MET A 79 13.40 3.07 11.43
CA MET A 79 12.45 3.78 10.58
C MET A 79 11.36 2.84 10.06
N LEU A 80 10.15 3.39 9.95
CA LEU A 80 9.01 2.72 9.35
C LEU A 80 8.37 3.63 8.30
N ALA A 81 8.25 3.17 7.07
CA ALA A 81 7.55 3.90 6.01
C ALA A 81 6.38 3.09 5.47
N SER A 82 5.36 3.79 4.96
CA SER A 82 4.26 3.19 4.22
C SER A 82 3.94 3.96 2.95
N GLU A 83 3.53 3.22 1.93
CA GLU A 83 3.12 3.73 0.62
C GLU A 83 1.94 2.93 0.09
N GLY A 84 1.04 3.56 -0.65
CA GLY A 84 -0.11 2.88 -1.22
C GLY A 84 -0.40 3.34 -2.64
N ALA A 85 -0.95 2.45 -3.46
CA ALA A 85 -1.41 2.74 -4.80
C ALA A 85 -2.78 2.13 -4.98
N TYR A 86 -3.69 2.92 -5.55
CA TYR A 86 -5.05 2.50 -5.84
C TYR A 86 -5.35 2.83 -7.29
N SER A 87 -5.83 1.85 -8.03
CA SER A 87 -6.12 1.96 -9.45
C SER A 87 -7.33 1.09 -9.81
N GLN A 88 -7.79 1.17 -11.04
CA GLN A 88 -8.66 0.14 -11.59
C GLN A 88 -7.87 -1.15 -11.82
N HIS A 89 -8.53 -2.30 -11.72
CA HIS A 89 -7.91 -3.59 -11.99
C HIS A 89 -7.68 -3.76 -13.50
N PRO A 90 -6.48 -4.18 -13.95
CA PRO A 90 -6.12 -4.18 -15.38
C PRO A 90 -6.99 -5.10 -16.24
N ILE A 91 -7.44 -6.22 -15.66
CA ILE A 91 -8.30 -7.20 -16.34
C ILE A 91 -9.79 -6.92 -16.10
N PHE A 92 -10.12 -6.26 -14.98
CA PHE A 92 -11.52 -6.08 -14.54
C PHE A 92 -11.75 -4.63 -14.10
N PRO A 93 -11.85 -3.67 -15.04
CA PRO A 93 -11.80 -2.24 -14.72
C PRO A 93 -12.89 -1.73 -13.77
N SER A 94 -13.99 -2.47 -13.62
CA SER A 94 -15.05 -2.20 -12.64
C SER A 94 -14.63 -2.43 -11.17
N LEU A 95 -13.48 -3.06 -10.94
CA LEU A 95 -12.95 -3.36 -9.63
C LEU A 95 -11.75 -2.47 -9.30
N GLY A 96 -11.70 -1.96 -8.07
CA GLY A 96 -10.51 -1.29 -7.56
C GLY A 96 -9.42 -2.29 -7.17
N LEU A 97 -8.19 -2.01 -7.57
CA LEU A 97 -6.99 -2.68 -7.10
C LEU A 97 -6.31 -1.81 -6.04
N ALA A 98 -6.27 -2.31 -4.81
CA ALA A 98 -5.58 -1.67 -3.70
C ALA A 98 -4.24 -2.34 -3.45
N GLN A 99 -3.18 -1.55 -3.41
CA GLN A 99 -1.84 -1.99 -3.08
C GLN A 99 -1.28 -1.14 -1.95
N GLU A 100 -0.70 -1.80 -0.96
CA GLU A 100 -0.05 -1.15 0.19
C GLU A 100 1.31 -1.79 0.43
N TRP A 101 2.31 -0.97 0.68
CA TRP A 101 3.67 -1.35 1.02
C TRP A 101 4.06 -0.76 2.37
N MET A 102 4.91 -1.50 3.10
CA MET A 102 5.48 -1.05 4.35
C MET A 102 6.92 -1.52 4.44
N MET A 103 7.80 -0.60 4.83
CA MET A 103 9.24 -0.84 4.97
C MET A 103 9.65 -0.61 6.42
N TRP A 104 10.31 -1.61 6.99
CA TRP A 104 11.07 -1.50 8.23
C TRP A 104 12.55 -1.36 7.87
N ASP A 105 13.22 -0.37 8.46
CA ASP A 105 14.65 -0.12 8.26
C ASP A 105 15.30 0.08 9.63
N ASP A 106 16.03 -0.95 10.07
CA ASP A 106 16.92 -0.92 11.22
C ASP A 106 18.37 -0.95 10.71
N ALA A 107 18.92 0.23 10.50
CA ALA A 107 20.25 0.42 9.93
C ALA A 107 21.35 -0.14 10.82
N ASP A 108 21.22 -0.03 12.15
CA ASP A 108 22.22 -0.48 13.12
C ASP A 108 22.46 -2.00 13.03
N ASN A 109 21.38 -2.75 12.77
CA ASN A 109 21.43 -4.21 12.63
C ASN A 109 21.42 -4.68 11.17
N GLY A 110 21.53 -3.76 10.20
CA GLY A 110 21.47 -4.06 8.77
C GLY A 110 20.18 -4.77 8.33
N LEU A 111 19.06 -4.54 9.04
CA LEU A 111 17.80 -5.23 8.80
C LEU A 111 16.81 -4.31 8.07
N VAL A 112 16.68 -4.53 6.75
CA VAL A 112 15.69 -3.85 5.92
C VAL A 112 14.67 -4.88 5.43
N LEU A 113 13.40 -4.68 5.79
CA LEU A 113 12.32 -5.59 5.43
C LEU A 113 11.20 -4.84 4.73
N ILE A 114 10.70 -5.40 3.63
CA ILE A 114 9.55 -4.88 2.89
C ILE A 114 8.44 -5.91 2.93
N GLU A 115 7.24 -5.43 3.24
CA GLU A 115 6.01 -6.20 3.08
C GLU A 115 5.04 -5.46 2.16
N HIS A 116 4.35 -6.19 1.29
CA HIS A 116 3.35 -5.63 0.38
C HIS A 116 2.04 -6.43 0.38
N LYS A 117 0.91 -5.75 0.27
CA LYS A 117 -0.41 -6.37 0.21
C LYS A 117 -1.19 -5.79 -0.96
N THR A 118 -1.59 -6.68 -1.86
CA THR A 118 -2.51 -6.39 -2.96
C THR A 118 -3.87 -7.00 -2.64
N ARG A 119 -4.96 -6.28 -2.92
CA ARG A 119 -6.33 -6.78 -2.81
C ARG A 119 -7.28 -6.07 -3.77
N ILE A 120 -8.30 -6.79 -4.21
CA ILE A 120 -9.46 -6.17 -4.84
C ILE A 120 -10.27 -5.42 -3.76
N THR A 121 -10.82 -4.26 -4.12
CA THR A 121 -11.62 -3.42 -3.23
C THR A 121 -12.76 -2.73 -3.98
N PRO A 122 -13.97 -2.66 -3.42
CA PRO A 122 -15.04 -1.82 -3.95
C PRO A 122 -14.88 -0.35 -3.53
N PHE A 123 -14.01 -0.06 -2.55
CA PHE A 123 -13.84 1.27 -1.95
C PHE A 123 -12.81 2.14 -2.71
N TYR A 124 -12.94 2.18 -4.03
CA TYR A 124 -12.15 3.02 -4.93
C TYR A 124 -13.02 3.35 -6.15
N TYR A 125 -13.45 4.61 -6.24
CA TYR A 125 -14.32 5.09 -7.29
C TYR A 125 -13.97 6.53 -7.65
N ALA A 126 -14.06 6.85 -8.94
CA ALA A 126 -13.91 8.19 -9.47
C ALA A 126 -14.76 8.32 -10.74
N THR A 127 -15.38 9.48 -10.93
CA THR A 127 -16.21 9.80 -12.09
C THR A 127 -16.19 11.29 -12.39
N ARG A 128 -16.47 11.67 -13.63
CA ARG A 128 -16.83 13.04 -13.97
C ARG A 128 -18.32 13.26 -13.69
N LEU A 129 -18.66 14.44 -13.21
CA LEU A 129 -20.04 14.90 -13.06
C LEU A 129 -20.41 15.65 -14.34
N GLU A 130 -21.47 15.21 -15.03
CA GLU A 130 -21.98 15.87 -16.23
C GLU A 130 -23.09 16.87 -15.89
N SER A 131 -23.78 16.66 -14.76
CA SER A 131 -24.79 17.56 -14.22
C SER A 131 -24.91 17.45 -12.70
N SER A 132 -25.54 18.43 -12.06
CA SER A 132 -25.82 18.40 -10.62
C SER A 132 -26.76 17.27 -10.21
N GLU A 133 -27.65 16.83 -11.11
CA GLU A 133 -28.60 15.73 -10.86
C GLU A 133 -27.88 14.39 -10.66
N GLN A 134 -26.70 14.22 -11.26
CA GLN A 134 -25.88 13.01 -11.08
C GLN A 134 -25.16 12.98 -9.72
N LEU A 135 -25.12 14.08 -8.96
CA LEU A 135 -24.29 14.16 -7.75
C LEU A 135 -24.66 13.08 -6.72
N ALA A 136 -25.93 12.98 -6.34
CA ALA A 136 -26.39 12.05 -5.32
C ALA A 136 -26.08 10.57 -5.63
N PRO A 137 -26.44 10.01 -6.81
CA PRO A 137 -26.11 8.62 -7.11
C PRO A 137 -24.59 8.36 -7.21
N GLN A 138 -23.80 9.33 -7.66
CA GLN A 138 -22.34 9.16 -7.73
C GLN A 138 -21.68 9.25 -6.35
N LEU A 139 -22.22 10.05 -5.43
CA LEU A 139 -21.76 10.09 -4.03
C LEU A 139 -21.94 8.73 -3.35
N GLU A 140 -23.08 8.08 -3.56
CA GLU A 140 -23.33 6.74 -3.02
C GLU A 140 -22.27 5.74 -3.51
N ARG A 141 -21.92 5.78 -4.80
CA ARG A 141 -20.87 4.94 -5.40
C ARG A 141 -19.47 5.23 -4.87
N CYS A 142 -19.18 6.48 -4.49
CA CYS A 142 -17.95 6.85 -3.77
C CYS A 142 -17.88 6.27 -2.35
N GLY A 143 -18.99 5.73 -1.82
CA GLY A 143 -19.11 5.23 -0.46
C GLY A 143 -19.52 6.30 0.56
N TRP A 144 -19.98 7.46 0.11
CA TRP A 144 -20.58 8.48 0.97
C TRP A 144 -21.91 7.96 1.57
N PRO A 145 -22.27 8.30 2.83
CA PRO A 145 -21.55 9.18 3.77
C PRO A 145 -20.49 8.47 4.63
N LYS A 146 -20.23 7.18 4.39
CA LYS A 146 -19.28 6.40 5.21
C LYS A 146 -17.81 6.74 4.90
N LEU A 147 -17.54 7.21 3.69
CA LEU A 147 -16.24 7.65 3.23
C LEU A 147 -16.31 9.13 2.84
N ALA A 148 -15.21 9.85 3.07
CA ALA A 148 -15.07 11.19 2.54
C ALA A 148 -14.86 11.17 1.02
N VAL A 149 -15.15 12.29 0.37
CA VAL A 149 -14.98 12.46 -1.08
C VAL A 149 -14.07 13.64 -1.41
N THR A 150 -13.60 13.67 -2.65
CA THR A 150 -12.85 14.78 -3.23
C THR A 150 -13.57 15.33 -4.45
N LEU A 151 -13.49 16.64 -4.66
CA LEU A 151 -13.90 17.30 -5.89
C LEU A 151 -12.70 18.01 -6.52
N HIS A 152 -12.50 17.81 -7.81
CA HIS A 152 -11.39 18.39 -8.57
C HIS A 152 -11.89 18.90 -9.92
N ALA A 153 -11.53 20.13 -10.29
CA ALA A 153 -11.76 20.63 -11.64
C ALA A 153 -10.64 20.11 -12.56
N ALA A 154 -10.96 19.14 -13.41
CA ALA A 154 -10.01 18.48 -14.31
C ALA A 154 -9.58 19.38 -15.48
N ASP A 155 -10.31 20.46 -15.72
CA ASP A 155 -10.08 21.44 -16.79
C ASP A 155 -9.50 22.77 -16.29
N LEU A 156 -9.36 22.95 -14.97
CA LEU A 156 -8.79 24.16 -14.37
C LEU A 156 -7.56 23.84 -13.52
N ASN A 157 -6.60 24.76 -13.49
CA ASN A 157 -5.44 24.66 -12.60
C ASN A 157 -5.74 25.24 -11.21
N VAL A 158 -6.67 24.61 -10.49
CA VAL A 158 -7.10 25.03 -9.15
C VAL A 158 -6.97 23.88 -8.14
N PRO A 159 -6.74 24.17 -6.84
CA PRO A 159 -6.64 23.12 -5.83
C PRO A 159 -7.91 22.27 -5.71
N SER A 160 -7.72 20.97 -5.50
CA SER A 160 -8.83 20.05 -5.23
C SER A 160 -9.39 20.25 -3.83
N PHE A 161 -10.72 20.16 -3.69
CA PHE A 161 -11.39 20.04 -2.40
C PHE A 161 -11.27 18.59 -1.91
N LYS A 162 -10.82 18.40 -0.67
CA LYS A 162 -10.51 17.07 -0.11
C LYS A 162 -11.13 16.91 1.26
N GLY A 163 -11.48 15.68 1.62
CA GLY A 163 -11.99 15.34 2.94
C GLY A 163 -13.41 15.81 3.20
N LEU A 164 -14.20 16.00 2.15
CA LEU A 164 -15.58 16.42 2.23
C LEU A 164 -16.42 15.30 2.87
N ARG A 165 -17.09 15.59 3.98
CA ARG A 165 -17.83 14.63 4.81
C ARG A 165 -19.29 15.01 5.00
N ALA A 166 -19.63 16.30 4.88
CA ALA A 166 -20.99 16.78 5.01
C ALA A 166 -21.57 17.23 3.66
N THR A 167 -22.89 17.12 3.50
CA THR A 167 -23.60 17.58 2.30
C THR A 167 -23.28 19.04 1.98
N ALA A 168 -23.33 19.92 2.98
CA ALA A 168 -23.04 21.34 2.82
C ALA A 168 -21.60 21.62 2.33
N GLU A 169 -20.61 20.83 2.76
CA GLU A 169 -19.22 20.97 2.29
C GLU A 169 -19.11 20.58 0.81
N ILE A 170 -19.82 19.53 0.40
CA ILE A 170 -19.83 19.03 -0.98
C ILE A 170 -20.52 20.04 -1.90
N GLU A 171 -21.70 20.53 -1.52
CA GLU A 171 -22.45 21.54 -2.27
C GLU A 171 -21.66 22.84 -2.41
N HIS A 172 -21.03 23.30 -1.32
CA HIS A 172 -20.18 24.48 -1.35
C HIS A 172 -18.99 24.30 -2.29
N ALA A 173 -18.27 23.17 -2.18
CA ALA A 173 -17.13 22.89 -3.05
C ALA A 173 -17.53 22.79 -4.53
N LEU A 174 -18.67 22.15 -4.82
CA LEU A 174 -19.21 22.05 -6.17
C LEU A 174 -19.56 23.44 -6.74
N ALA A 175 -20.33 24.24 -5.99
CA ALA A 175 -20.73 25.58 -6.40
C ALA A 175 -19.51 26.50 -6.57
N HIS A 176 -18.50 26.36 -5.72
CA HIS A 176 -17.25 27.11 -5.83
C HIS A 176 -16.52 26.79 -7.13
N LEU A 177 -16.31 25.51 -7.46
CA LEU A 177 -15.64 25.10 -8.70
C LEU A 177 -16.43 25.56 -9.94
N GLN A 178 -17.77 25.45 -9.91
CA GLN A 178 -18.63 25.95 -10.98
C GLN A 178 -18.56 27.48 -11.12
N GLY A 179 -18.52 28.21 -10.02
CA GLY A 179 -18.35 29.67 -10.01
C GLY A 179 -17.00 30.14 -10.56
N LEU A 180 -15.96 29.29 -10.46
CA LEU A 180 -14.67 29.50 -11.13
C LEU A 180 -14.69 29.12 -12.62
N GLY A 181 -15.81 28.61 -13.14
CA GLY A 181 -16.00 28.24 -14.53
C GLY A 181 -15.60 26.81 -14.88
N ALA A 182 -15.46 25.91 -13.90
CA ALA A 182 -15.11 24.51 -14.17
C ALA A 182 -16.23 23.80 -14.96
N GLN A 183 -15.88 23.20 -16.09
CA GLN A 183 -16.77 22.42 -16.94
C GLN A 183 -16.57 20.91 -16.72
N GLN A 184 -15.41 20.48 -16.20
CA GLN A 184 -15.10 19.08 -15.97
C GLN A 184 -14.78 18.83 -14.50
N ILE A 185 -15.81 18.60 -13.68
CA ILE A 185 -15.62 18.32 -12.26
C ILE A 185 -15.56 16.81 -12.03
N GLN A 186 -14.44 16.33 -11.50
CA GLN A 186 -14.26 14.96 -11.06
C GLN A 186 -14.66 14.81 -9.59
N LEU A 187 -15.53 13.85 -9.32
CA LEU A 187 -15.86 13.34 -7.99
C LEU A 187 -15.12 12.02 -7.77
N ALA A 188 -14.48 11.85 -6.61
CA ALA A 188 -13.81 10.60 -6.27
C ALA A 188 -13.90 10.28 -4.76
N THR A 189 -13.73 9.00 -4.41
CA THR A 189 -13.51 8.58 -3.03
C THR A 189 -12.19 9.17 -2.51
N ASP A 190 -12.20 9.80 -1.33
CA ASP A 190 -10.97 10.29 -0.71
C ASP A 190 -10.15 9.10 -0.17
N MET A 191 -9.05 8.81 -0.86
CA MET A 191 -8.21 7.65 -0.55
C MET A 191 -7.23 7.89 0.61
N ARG A 192 -7.19 9.08 1.22
CA ARG A 192 -6.27 9.35 2.35
C ARG A 192 -6.60 8.47 3.55
N ALA A 193 -5.58 7.80 4.10
CA ALA A 193 -5.77 6.74 5.09
C ALA A 193 -6.58 7.17 6.34
N HIS A 194 -6.36 8.37 6.89
CA HIS A 194 -7.09 8.87 8.05
C HIS A 194 -8.60 9.07 7.78
N LEU A 195 -9.02 9.14 6.52
CA LEU A 195 -10.42 9.27 6.11
C LEU A 195 -11.02 7.98 5.54
N HIS A 196 -10.24 6.89 5.48
CA HIS A 196 -10.61 5.68 4.78
C HIS A 196 -10.46 4.43 5.68
N PRO A 197 -11.48 4.09 6.49
CA PRO A 197 -11.40 2.97 7.44
C PRO A 197 -11.06 1.60 6.82
N PRO A 198 -11.58 1.22 5.62
CA PRO A 198 -11.16 -0.01 4.95
C PRO A 198 -9.66 -0.04 4.60
N ARG A 199 -9.10 1.09 4.16
CA ARG A 199 -7.66 1.25 3.93
C ARG A 199 -6.86 1.13 5.24
N GLN A 200 -7.31 1.77 6.32
CA GLN A 200 -6.66 1.61 7.63
C GLN A 200 -6.64 0.15 8.11
N ARG A 201 -7.70 -0.63 7.82
CA ARG A 201 -7.74 -2.07 8.12
C ARG A 201 -6.69 -2.84 7.30
N THR A 202 -6.47 -2.44 6.05
CA THR A 202 -5.43 -3.01 5.20
C THR A 202 -4.03 -2.70 5.76
N LEU A 203 -3.78 -1.45 6.14
CA LEU A 203 -2.54 -1.03 6.81
C LEU A 203 -2.30 -1.78 8.13
N ARG A 204 -3.34 -1.97 8.97
CA ARG A 204 -3.26 -2.78 10.20
C ARG A 204 -2.79 -4.21 9.93
N HIS A 205 -3.39 -4.86 8.93
CA HIS A 205 -3.01 -6.22 8.55
C HIS A 205 -1.57 -6.29 8.02
N LEU A 206 -1.17 -5.30 7.22
CA LEU A 206 0.18 -5.21 6.68
C LEU A 206 1.20 -5.00 7.80
N ALA A 207 0.93 -4.07 8.72
CA ALA A 207 1.74 -3.82 9.90
C ALA A 207 1.88 -5.05 10.78
N ALA A 208 0.79 -5.80 11.03
CA ALA A 208 0.86 -7.04 11.79
C ALA A 208 1.74 -8.10 11.11
N ARG A 209 1.71 -8.17 9.77
CA ARG A 209 2.55 -9.10 9.02
C ARG A 209 4.02 -8.71 9.07
N LEU A 210 4.32 -7.43 8.85
CA LEU A 210 5.68 -6.89 8.96
C LEU A 210 6.24 -7.08 10.37
N ALA A 211 5.47 -6.73 11.40
CA ALA A 211 5.89 -6.87 12.80
C ALA A 211 6.18 -8.32 13.19
N ARG A 212 5.40 -9.30 12.69
CA ARG A 212 5.75 -10.72 12.87
C ARG A 212 7.09 -11.03 12.21
N ARG A 213 7.28 -10.63 10.95
CA ARG A 213 8.50 -10.91 10.20
C ARG A 213 9.74 -10.30 10.87
N VAL A 214 9.65 -9.05 11.33
CA VAL A 214 10.71 -8.34 12.06
C VAL A 214 11.24 -9.14 13.25
N ARG A 215 10.39 -9.89 13.95
CA ARG A 215 10.78 -10.69 15.13
C ARG A 215 11.01 -12.18 14.84
N THR A 216 10.90 -12.62 13.60
CA THR A 216 11.08 -14.04 13.25
C THR A 216 12.54 -14.28 12.87
N ALA A 217 13.24 -15.08 13.66
CA ALA A 217 14.59 -15.55 13.36
C ALA A 217 14.56 -16.65 12.29
N CYS A 218 15.56 -16.64 11.41
CA CYS A 218 15.81 -17.77 10.52
C CYS A 218 16.24 -18.99 11.34
N PRO A 219 15.65 -20.17 11.15
CA PRO A 219 16.06 -21.35 11.92
C PRO A 219 17.49 -21.80 11.58
N GLN A 220 18.03 -21.43 10.42
CA GLN A 220 19.39 -21.78 10.00
C GLN A 220 20.44 -20.76 10.47
N CYS A 221 20.30 -19.49 10.11
CA CYS A 221 21.31 -18.46 10.41
C CYS A 221 20.95 -17.54 11.59
N GLN A 222 19.79 -17.73 12.23
CA GLN A 222 19.26 -16.93 13.33
C GLN A 222 19.02 -15.43 13.03
N GLN A 223 19.36 -14.94 11.83
CA GLN A 223 19.05 -13.58 11.39
C GLN A 223 17.54 -13.32 11.45
N LEU A 224 17.14 -12.18 12.03
CA LEU A 224 15.76 -11.72 12.06
C LEU A 224 15.24 -11.36 10.66
N GLY A 225 13.92 -11.33 10.49
CA GLY A 225 13.29 -11.03 9.19
C GLY A 225 12.97 -12.26 8.34
N PHE A 226 13.07 -13.47 8.89
CA PHE A 226 12.71 -14.69 8.18
C PHE A 226 11.22 -14.71 7.81
N GLY A 227 10.93 -15.17 6.58
CA GLY A 227 9.56 -15.23 6.09
C GLY A 227 9.33 -14.51 4.76
N ALA A 228 10.39 -14.17 4.01
CA ALA A 228 10.26 -13.55 2.70
C ALA A 228 9.52 -14.51 1.77
N ARG A 229 8.35 -14.11 1.28
CA ARG A 229 7.56 -14.96 0.39
C ARG A 229 8.23 -15.03 -0.98
N PHE A 230 8.29 -16.23 -1.54
CA PHE A 230 8.74 -16.46 -2.90
C PHE A 230 7.71 -17.29 -3.66
N CYS A 231 7.67 -17.07 -4.98
CA CYS A 231 6.96 -17.89 -5.93
C CYS A 231 7.95 -18.21 -7.05
N GLU A 232 7.96 -19.46 -7.50
CA GLU A 232 8.74 -19.92 -8.63
C GLU A 232 7.77 -20.50 -9.67
N THR A 233 7.83 -19.95 -10.88
CA THR A 233 7.15 -20.48 -12.07
C THR A 233 8.13 -21.39 -12.83
N GLY A 234 7.69 -22.03 -13.91
CA GLY A 234 8.56 -22.93 -14.69
C GLY A 234 8.31 -24.41 -14.40
N LEU A 235 7.07 -24.78 -14.12
CA LEU A 235 6.68 -26.19 -14.06
C LEU A 235 6.90 -26.82 -15.46
N ALA A 236 7.56 -27.98 -15.52
CA ALA A 236 7.95 -28.60 -16.80
C ALA A 236 6.71 -29.02 -17.60
N CYS A 237 6.62 -28.61 -18.87
CA CYS A 237 5.53 -29.00 -19.77
C CYS A 237 5.48 -30.54 -19.97
N SER A 238 4.28 -31.13 -19.99
CA SER A 238 4.11 -32.58 -20.19
C SER A 238 4.61 -33.07 -21.56
N ASP A 239 4.63 -32.19 -22.57
CA ASP A 239 4.88 -32.60 -23.96
C ASP A 239 6.33 -32.33 -24.37
N CYS A 240 6.88 -31.17 -24.00
CA CYS A 240 8.21 -30.73 -24.45
C CYS A 240 9.21 -30.47 -23.32
N ASN A 241 8.81 -30.62 -22.04
CA ASN A 241 9.60 -30.29 -20.85
C ASN A 241 10.09 -28.84 -20.71
N THR A 242 9.76 -27.95 -21.64
CA THR A 242 10.08 -26.52 -21.52
C THR A 242 9.41 -25.94 -20.25
N PRO A 243 10.12 -25.14 -19.44
CA PRO A 243 9.52 -24.47 -18.28
C PRO A 243 8.36 -23.57 -18.69
N SER A 244 7.16 -23.84 -18.17
CA SER A 244 5.95 -23.08 -18.49
C SER A 244 5.78 -21.84 -17.60
N GLN A 245 4.74 -21.04 -17.86
CA GLN A 245 4.37 -19.94 -16.97
C GLN A 245 3.65 -20.41 -15.68
N GLN A 246 3.34 -21.70 -15.57
CA GLN A 246 2.61 -22.22 -14.40
C GLN A 246 3.48 -22.21 -13.14
N LEU A 247 2.81 -22.00 -12.00
CA LEU A 247 3.43 -21.98 -10.69
C LEU A 247 3.99 -23.37 -10.36
N LYS A 248 5.29 -23.45 -10.13
CA LYS A 248 6.00 -24.67 -9.73
C LYS A 248 6.01 -24.82 -8.21
N MET A 249 6.28 -23.75 -7.48
CA MET A 249 6.28 -23.77 -6.02
C MET A 249 6.12 -22.38 -5.42
N ARG A 250 5.66 -22.33 -4.17
CA ARG A 250 5.62 -21.10 -3.37
C ARG A 250 5.92 -21.39 -1.90
N GLY A 251 6.57 -20.46 -1.24
CA GLY A 251 6.98 -20.66 0.14
C GLY A 251 7.55 -19.41 0.77
N VAL A 252 8.37 -19.64 1.80
CA VAL A 252 9.09 -18.58 2.51
C VAL A 252 10.57 -18.90 2.58
N ARG A 253 11.40 -17.86 2.55
CA ARG A 253 12.86 -17.96 2.66
C ARG A 253 13.47 -16.87 3.54
N CYS A 254 14.70 -17.09 3.92
CA CYS A 254 15.60 -16.12 4.51
C CYS A 254 16.26 -15.32 3.39
N GLU A 255 16.23 -13.99 3.47
CA GLU A 255 16.94 -13.12 2.52
C GLU A 255 18.45 -13.03 2.79
N HIS A 256 18.90 -13.53 3.96
CA HIS A 256 20.31 -13.53 4.33
C HIS A 256 21.04 -14.81 3.90
N CYS A 257 20.59 -15.99 4.37
CA CYS A 257 21.26 -17.27 4.07
C CYS A 257 20.56 -18.12 3.00
N GLY A 258 19.42 -17.68 2.46
CA GLY A 258 18.67 -18.42 1.45
C GLY A 258 17.84 -19.61 1.98
N TYR A 259 18.01 -20.03 3.23
CA TYR A 259 17.20 -21.09 3.84
C TYR A 259 15.71 -20.83 3.64
N GLY A 260 14.96 -21.83 3.18
CA GLY A 260 13.53 -21.70 2.96
C GLY A 260 12.84 -23.05 2.81
N HIS A 261 11.52 -23.03 2.91
CA HIS A 261 10.69 -24.20 2.65
C HIS A 261 9.50 -23.82 1.79
N ALA A 262 9.10 -24.76 0.93
CA ALA A 262 7.87 -24.65 0.16
C ALA A 262 6.67 -24.88 1.08
N SER A 263 5.72 -23.95 1.05
CA SER A 263 4.39 -24.16 1.63
C SER A 263 3.49 -24.95 0.69
N TRP A 264 3.80 -24.93 -0.61
CA TRP A 264 3.11 -25.65 -1.66
C TRP A 264 4.06 -25.85 -2.83
N GLN A 265 3.98 -27.02 -3.45
CA GLN A 265 4.72 -27.38 -4.65
C GLN A 265 3.77 -28.15 -5.58
N ALA A 266 3.86 -27.87 -6.87
CA ALA A 266 3.07 -28.56 -7.88
C ALA A 266 3.47 -30.04 -7.93
N SER A 267 2.48 -30.90 -8.06
CA SER A 267 2.67 -32.31 -8.40
C SER A 267 2.49 -32.49 -9.91
N GLY A 268 3.39 -33.24 -10.56
CA GLY A 268 3.28 -33.57 -11.97
C GLY A 268 3.82 -32.48 -12.91
N TYR A 269 3.29 -32.46 -14.13
CA TYR A 269 3.73 -31.60 -15.23
C TYR A 269 2.76 -30.44 -15.48
N ALA A 270 3.27 -29.41 -16.14
CA ALA A 270 2.47 -28.31 -16.67
C ALA A 270 1.63 -28.76 -17.86
N ASP A 271 0.44 -28.19 -17.96
CA ASP A 271 -0.44 -28.31 -19.12
C ASP A 271 0.19 -27.55 -20.31
N PRO A 272 0.38 -28.22 -21.47
CA PRO A 272 0.94 -27.62 -22.68
C PRO A 272 0.25 -26.33 -23.12
N TYR A 273 -1.02 -26.13 -22.76
CA TYR A 273 -1.75 -24.89 -23.00
C TYR A 273 -1.06 -23.65 -22.41
N TYR A 274 -0.34 -23.77 -21.29
CA TYR A 274 0.39 -22.65 -20.66
C TYR A 274 1.89 -22.64 -20.98
N CYS A 275 2.35 -23.50 -21.90
CA CYS A 275 3.73 -23.57 -22.32
C CYS A 275 3.96 -22.65 -23.52
N THR A 276 4.86 -21.67 -23.39
CA THR A 276 5.16 -20.71 -24.47
C THR A 276 5.84 -21.34 -25.70
N TYR A 277 6.23 -22.62 -25.63
CA TYR A 277 6.77 -23.36 -26.78
C TYR A 277 5.68 -24.18 -27.47
N CYS A 278 4.88 -24.94 -26.72
CA CYS A 278 3.78 -25.74 -27.28
C CYS A 278 2.58 -24.88 -27.71
N ASN A 279 2.35 -23.77 -27.02
CA ASN A 279 1.31 -22.80 -27.25
C ASN A 279 1.90 -21.37 -27.18
N PRO A 280 2.64 -20.94 -28.21
CA PRO A 280 3.27 -19.62 -28.28
C PRO A 280 2.27 -18.46 -28.31
#